data_AF-A0A392P2M9-F1
#
_entry.id   AF-A0A392P2M9-F1
#
_cell.length_a   1.000
_cell.length_b   1.000
_cell.length_c   1.000
_cell.angle_alpha   90.00
_cell.angle_beta   90.00
_cell.angle_gamma   90.00
#
_symmetry.space_group_name_H-M   'P 1'
#
loop_
_entity.id
_entity.type
_entity.pdbx_description
1 polymer ?
#
loop_
_entity_poly.entity_id
_entity_poly.type
_entity_poly.pdbx_seq_one_letter_code
_entity_poly.pdbx_strand_id
1 'polypeptide(L)'
;GAVAVEDSTGDDEFTDAGEIPSSPLLVLLQSYKEALVNNDEVKVAELESSLKSIDDEIAGLEGKIASLSEELSIEKDRKLRIGADFDNYRKRTDRDRLSLVTNAQGEVVESLLPVLDNFERAKAQIKVETEGEEKINNSYQSIYKQFIEILNSLGVEPVETVGNPFDPM
;
A
#
# COMPACT_ATOMS: atom_id res chain seq x y z
N GLY A 1 -20.45 -19.91 16.56
CA GLY A 1 -21.87 -19.85 16.19
C GLY A 1 -21.95 -20.02 14.70
N ALA A 2 -22.55 -21.12 14.24
CA ALA A 2 -22.79 -21.39 12.83
C ALA A 2 -23.95 -20.52 12.33
N VAL A 3 -23.81 -19.92 11.15
CA VAL A 3 -24.93 -19.29 10.43
C VAL A 3 -25.22 -20.14 9.21
N ALA A 4 -26.46 -20.58 9.14
CA ALA A 4 -27.00 -21.56 8.22
C ALA A 4 -27.20 -20.99 6.82
N VAL A 5 -27.10 -21.91 5.86
CA VAL A 5 -27.49 -21.81 4.46
C VAL A 5 -29.02 -21.84 4.40
N GLU A 6 -29.63 -20.87 3.72
CA GLU A 6 -31.00 -21.00 3.19
C GLU A 6 -30.93 -20.78 1.68
N ASP A 7 -31.08 -21.89 0.98
CA ASP A 7 -31.33 -22.02 -0.45
C ASP A 7 -32.85 -21.92 -0.63
N SER A 8 -33.33 -20.92 -1.38
CA SER A 8 -34.71 -20.83 -1.82
C SER A 8 -34.74 -20.67 -3.34
N THR A 9 -34.73 -21.82 -4.01
CA THR A 9 -35.16 -21.99 -5.38
C THR A 9 -36.67 -21.73 -5.45
N GLY A 10 -37.06 -20.56 -5.95
CA GLY A 10 -38.42 -20.24 -6.35
C GLY A 10 -38.53 -20.37 -7.85
N ASP A 11 -39.19 -21.44 -8.30
CA ASP A 11 -39.76 -21.55 -9.63
C ASP A 11 -40.80 -20.45 -9.83
N ASP A 12 -40.52 -19.50 -10.72
CA ASP A 12 -41.54 -18.67 -11.35
C ASP A 12 -41.53 -18.95 -12.86
N GLU A 13 -42.25 -20.01 -13.24
CA GLU A 13 -42.85 -20.12 -14.56
C GLU A 13 -43.85 -18.97 -14.72
N PHE A 14 -43.43 -17.87 -15.35
CA PHE A 14 -44.35 -16.90 -15.93
C PHE A 14 -44.29 -17.00 -17.44
N THR A 15 -45.21 -17.79 -17.98
CA THR A 15 -45.65 -17.70 -19.37
C THR A 15 -46.25 -16.30 -19.60
N ASP A 16 -45.51 -15.43 -20.27
CA ASP A 16 -46.09 -14.29 -20.97
C ASP A 16 -45.64 -14.31 -22.42
N ALA A 17 -46.48 -14.88 -23.27
CA ALA A 17 -46.44 -14.70 -24.71
C ALA A 17 -46.93 -13.28 -25.04
N GLY A 18 -46.18 -12.28 -24.60
CA GLY A 18 -46.30 -10.90 -25.05
C GLY A 18 -45.35 -10.72 -26.23
N GLU A 19 -45.90 -10.33 -27.39
CA GLU A 19 -45.15 -10.03 -28.61
C GLU A 19 -43.89 -9.22 -28.29
N ILE A 20 -42.72 -9.84 -28.49
CA ILE A 20 -41.44 -9.14 -28.45
C ILE A 20 -41.58 -8.05 -29.52
N PRO A 21 -41.43 -6.74 -29.17
CA PRO A 21 -41.44 -5.69 -30.18
C PRO A 21 -40.36 -6.07 -31.19
N SER A 22 -40.79 -6.33 -32.43
CA SER A 22 -39.93 -6.76 -33.52
C SER A 22 -38.67 -5.89 -33.48
N SER A 23 -37.50 -6.53 -33.28
CA SER A 23 -36.20 -5.85 -33.25
C SER A 23 -36.18 -4.77 -34.35
N PRO A 24 -35.71 -3.54 -34.10
CA PRO A 24 -35.67 -2.50 -35.13
C PRO A 24 -35.01 -2.99 -36.43
N LEU A 25 -34.04 -3.90 -36.31
CA LEU A 25 -33.38 -4.58 -37.43
C LEU A 25 -34.31 -5.57 -38.14
N LEU A 26 -35.14 -6.33 -37.41
CA LEU A 26 -36.19 -7.18 -37.99
C LEU A 26 -37.24 -6.37 -38.75
N VAL A 27 -37.66 -5.22 -38.21
CA VAL A 27 -38.60 -4.30 -38.87
C VAL A 27 -38.01 -3.76 -40.17
N LEU A 28 -36.74 -3.35 -40.13
CA LEU A 28 -36.01 -2.83 -41.29
C LEU A 28 -35.77 -3.91 -42.37
N LEU A 29 -35.49 -5.15 -41.97
CA LEU A 29 -35.38 -6.28 -42.90
C LEU A 29 -36.73 -6.64 -43.52
N GLN A 30 -37.82 -6.53 -42.77
CA GLN A 30 -39.16 -6.80 -43.26
C GLN A 30 -39.61 -5.72 -44.26
N SER A 31 -39.35 -4.44 -44.00
CA SER A 31 -39.60 -3.36 -44.95
C SER A 31 -38.72 -3.46 -46.20
N TYR A 32 -37.46 -3.91 -46.07
CA TYR A 32 -36.58 -4.18 -47.20
C TYR A 32 -37.10 -5.32 -48.08
N LYS A 33 -37.56 -6.41 -47.45
CA LYS A 33 -38.18 -7.54 -48.16
C LYS A 33 -39.46 -7.12 -48.90
N GLU A 34 -40.32 -6.31 -48.27
CA GLU A 34 -41.54 -5.80 -48.89
C GLU A 34 -41.25 -4.85 -50.06
N ALA A 35 -40.23 -4.00 -49.95
CA ALA A 35 -39.80 -3.12 -51.03
C ALA A 35 -39.31 -3.90 -52.26
N LEU A 36 -38.55 -4.99 -52.04
CA LEU A 36 -38.11 -5.89 -53.11
C LEU A 36 -39.28 -6.63 -53.79
N VAL A 37 -40.23 -7.14 -53.01
CA VAL A 37 -41.42 -7.84 -53.54
C VAL A 37 -42.28 -6.91 -54.40
N ASN A 38 -42.36 -5.62 -54.03
CA ASN A 38 -43.11 -4.61 -54.76
C ASN A 38 -42.32 -3.92 -55.88
N ASN A 39 -41.06 -4.32 -56.10
CA ASN A 39 -40.14 -3.72 -57.07
C ASN A 39 -39.99 -2.20 -56.91
N ASP A 40 -40.03 -1.73 -55.65
CA ASP A 40 -39.95 -0.32 -55.26
C ASP A 40 -38.48 0.09 -55.09
N GLU A 41 -37.82 0.35 -56.22
CA GLU A 41 -36.39 0.69 -56.27
C GLU A 41 -36.03 1.92 -55.42
N VAL A 42 -36.97 2.86 -55.25
CA VAL A 42 -36.77 4.07 -54.44
C VAL A 42 -36.68 3.71 -52.96
N LYS A 43 -37.61 2.90 -52.44
CA LYS A 43 -37.57 2.44 -51.04
C LYS A 43 -36.37 1.54 -50.77
N VAL A 44 -35.96 0.71 -51.72
CA VAL A 44 -34.75 -0.13 -51.58
C VAL A 44 -33.51 0.76 -51.40
N ALA A 45 -33.36 1.80 -52.24
CA ALA A 45 -32.22 2.73 -52.14
C ALA A 45 -32.22 3.53 -50.83
N GLU A 46 -33.38 3.96 -50.33
CA GLU A 46 -33.51 4.66 -49.04
C GLU A 46 -33.10 3.76 -47.86
N LEU A 47 -33.50 2.49 -47.89
CA LEU A 47 -33.17 1.51 -46.85
C LEU A 47 -31.69 1.13 -46.86
N GLU A 48 -31.08 0.97 -48.04
CA GLU A 48 -29.63 0.74 -48.18
C GLU A 48 -28.81 1.94 -47.67
N SER A 49 -29.26 3.16 -47.95
CA SER A 49 -28.63 4.38 -47.39
C SER A 49 -28.74 4.41 -45.85
N SER A 50 -29.87 3.98 -45.30
CA SER A 50 -30.09 3.94 -43.85
C SER A 50 -29.23 2.85 -43.18
N LEU A 51 -29.13 1.67 -43.78
CA LEU A 51 -28.24 0.59 -43.32
C LEU A 51 -26.77 1.03 -43.35
N LYS A 52 -26.34 1.68 -44.42
CA LYS A 52 -24.97 2.22 -44.51
C LYS A 52 -24.67 3.24 -43.41
N SER A 53 -25.61 4.13 -43.09
CA SER A 53 -25.46 5.08 -41.99
C SER A 53 -25.32 4.38 -40.63
N ILE A 54 -26.09 3.30 -40.42
CA ILE A 54 -26.01 2.49 -39.19
C ILE A 54 -24.66 1.78 -39.11
N ASP A 55 -24.17 1.20 -40.20
CA ASP A 55 -22.86 0.55 -40.24
C ASP A 55 -21.72 1.55 -39.94
N ASP A 56 -21.79 2.77 -40.50
CA ASP A 56 -20.84 3.85 -40.23
C ASP A 56 -20.88 4.29 -38.74
N GLU A 57 -22.08 4.34 -38.14
CA GLU A 57 -22.26 4.63 -36.71
C GLU A 57 -21.71 3.52 -35.81
N ILE A 58 -21.97 2.25 -36.14
CA ILE A 58 -21.44 1.09 -35.42
C ILE A 58 -19.92 1.11 -35.47
N ALA A 59 -19.31 1.29 -36.64
CA ALA A 59 -17.86 1.39 -36.78
C ALA A 59 -17.29 2.55 -35.94
N GLY A 60 -18.00 3.70 -35.91
CA GLY A 60 -17.63 4.84 -35.07
C GLY A 60 -17.72 4.56 -33.56
N LEU A 61 -18.74 3.81 -33.12
CA LEU A 61 -18.93 3.42 -31.73
C LEU A 61 -17.90 2.37 -31.29
N GLU A 62 -17.62 1.37 -32.14
CA GLU A 62 -16.57 0.36 -31.90
C GLU A 62 -15.20 1.02 -31.74
N GLY A 63 -14.88 2.01 -32.59
CA GLY A 63 -13.65 2.80 -32.47
C GLY A 63 -13.55 3.55 -31.14
N LYS A 64 -14.65 4.17 -30.68
CA LYS A 64 -14.70 4.85 -29.37
C LYS A 64 -14.58 3.88 -28.19
N ILE A 65 -15.21 2.70 -28.28
CA ILE A 65 -15.11 1.67 -27.25
C ILE A 65 -13.67 1.17 -27.15
N ALA A 66 -13.01 0.93 -28.29
CA ALA A 66 -11.61 0.54 -28.32
C ALA A 66 -10.70 1.59 -27.66
N SER A 67 -10.86 2.87 -28.02
CA SER A 67 -10.03 3.96 -27.44
C SER A 67 -10.27 4.12 -25.94
N LEU A 68 -11.54 4.13 -25.50
CA LEU A 68 -11.88 4.25 -24.08
C LEU A 68 -11.39 3.04 -23.28
N SER A 69 -11.45 1.84 -23.85
CA SER A 69 -10.92 0.64 -23.22
C SER A 69 -9.39 0.71 -23.04
N GLU A 70 -8.68 1.23 -24.03
CA GLU A 70 -7.23 1.44 -23.96
C GLU A 70 -6.86 2.49 -22.90
N GLU A 71 -7.49 3.67 -22.94
CA GLU A 71 -7.29 4.73 -21.94
C GLU A 71 -7.54 4.22 -20.51
N LEU A 72 -8.62 3.45 -20.33
CA LEU A 72 -8.98 2.86 -19.04
C LEU A 72 -7.94 1.84 -18.58
N SER A 73 -7.36 1.05 -19.49
CA SER A 73 -6.28 0.14 -19.16
C SER A 73 -5.02 0.90 -18.70
N ILE A 74 -4.63 1.94 -19.44
CA ILE A 74 -3.47 2.78 -19.12
C ILE A 74 -3.61 3.43 -17.73
N GLU A 75 -4.79 4.00 -17.45
CA GLU A 75 -5.03 4.66 -16.16
C GLU A 75 -5.11 3.65 -14.99
N LYS A 76 -5.62 2.42 -15.23
CA LYS A 76 -5.56 1.35 -14.22
C LYS A 76 -4.11 0.98 -13.89
N ASP A 77 -3.27 0.79 -14.89
CA ASP A 77 -1.86 0.44 -14.69
C ASP A 77 -1.12 1.57 -13.97
N ARG A 78 -1.38 2.82 -14.37
CA ARG A 78 -0.84 4.01 -13.71
C ARG A 78 -1.24 4.07 -12.23
N LYS A 79 -2.52 3.81 -11.92
CA LYS A 79 -3.03 3.80 -10.55
C LYS A 79 -2.38 2.69 -9.71
N LEU A 80 -2.22 1.49 -10.27
CA LEU A 80 -1.54 0.39 -9.60
C LEU A 80 -0.09 0.73 -9.27
N ARG A 81 0.63 1.33 -10.23
CA ARG A 81 2.02 1.77 -10.02
C ARG A 81 2.12 2.83 -8.92
N ILE A 82 1.27 3.85 -8.95
CA ILE A 82 1.24 4.89 -7.92
C ILE A 82 0.93 4.29 -6.53
N GLY A 83 0.00 3.33 -6.46
CA GLY A 83 -0.30 2.61 -5.23
C GLY A 83 0.93 1.87 -4.69
N ALA A 84 1.66 1.17 -5.56
CA ALA A 84 2.89 0.47 -5.18
C ALA A 84 4.00 1.43 -4.74
N ASP A 85 4.20 2.54 -5.47
CA ASP A 85 5.18 3.57 -5.13
C ASP A 85 4.87 4.21 -3.77
N PHE A 86 3.60 4.45 -3.47
CA PHE A 86 3.16 4.98 -2.18
C PHE A 86 3.40 4.01 -1.03
N ASP A 87 3.07 2.73 -1.20
CA ASP A 87 3.35 1.71 -0.18
C ASP A 87 4.85 1.54 0.07
N ASN A 88 5.67 1.59 -0.98
CA ASN A 88 7.13 1.57 -0.87
C ASN A 88 7.65 2.82 -0.15
N TYR A 89 7.13 4.00 -0.48
CA TYR A 89 7.47 5.24 0.19
C TYR A 89 7.12 5.18 1.68
N ARG A 90 5.91 4.77 2.05
CA ARG A 90 5.48 4.65 3.46
C ARG A 90 6.41 3.74 4.24
N LYS A 91 6.67 2.52 3.74
CA LYS A 91 7.58 1.56 4.39
C LYS A 91 8.99 2.12 4.56
N ARG A 92 9.51 2.82 3.54
CA ARG A 92 10.83 3.46 3.61
C ARG A 92 10.85 4.57 4.65
N THR A 93 9.86 5.45 4.64
CA THR A 93 9.75 6.55 5.61
C THR A 93 9.63 6.07 7.04
N ASP A 94 8.86 5.02 7.30
CA ASP A 94 8.73 4.44 8.65
C ASP A 94 10.06 3.86 9.14
N ARG A 95 10.78 3.14 8.26
CA ARG A 95 12.12 2.61 8.55
C ARG A 95 13.11 3.73 8.81
N ASP A 96 13.16 4.73 7.95
CA ASP A 96 14.09 5.86 8.06
C ASP A 96 13.79 6.68 9.32
N ARG A 97 12.52 6.86 9.70
CA ARG A 97 12.12 7.49 10.96
C ARG A 97 12.63 6.73 12.17
N LEU A 98 12.49 5.40 12.17
CA LEU A 98 13.02 4.57 13.26
C LEU A 98 14.54 4.68 13.36
N SER A 99 15.24 4.58 12.23
CA SER A 99 16.69 4.76 12.16
C SER A 99 17.14 6.13 12.64
N LEU A 100 16.42 7.22 12.31
CA LEU A 100 16.74 8.56 12.81
C LEU A 100 16.66 8.65 14.33
N VAL A 101 15.64 8.05 14.95
CA VAL A 101 15.50 8.02 16.40
C VAL A 101 16.64 7.23 17.04
N THR A 102 16.94 6.04 16.53
CA THR A 102 18.04 5.21 17.04
C THR A 102 19.40 5.89 16.88
N ASN A 103 19.66 6.51 15.73
CA ASN A 103 20.92 7.20 15.46
C ASN A 103 21.08 8.42 16.39
N ALA A 104 20.04 9.25 16.54
CA ALA A 104 20.09 10.40 17.44
C ALA A 104 20.28 9.97 18.91
N GLN A 105 19.65 8.87 19.33
CA GLN A 105 19.89 8.29 20.65
C GLN A 105 21.35 7.82 20.80
N GLY A 106 21.90 7.17 19.78
CA GLY A 106 23.30 6.75 19.72
C GLY A 106 24.28 7.92 19.86
N GLU A 107 24.10 8.99 19.08
CA GLU A 107 24.94 10.20 19.13
C GLU A 107 24.94 10.84 20.53
N VAL A 108 23.77 10.90 21.18
CA VAL A 108 23.65 11.43 22.54
C VAL A 108 24.38 10.52 23.55
N VAL A 109 24.20 9.20 23.47
CA VAL A 109 24.89 8.25 24.35
C VAL A 109 26.41 8.35 24.16
N GLU A 110 26.89 8.39 22.91
CA GLU A 110 28.30 8.51 22.58
C GLU A 110 28.93 9.77 23.20
N SER A 111 28.20 10.90 23.16
CA SER A 111 28.63 12.14 23.81
C SER A 111 28.74 12.06 25.34
N LEU A 112 28.03 11.12 25.96
CA LEU A 112 28.05 10.88 27.40
C LEU A 112 29.11 9.86 27.84
N LEU A 113 29.65 9.04 26.94
CA LEU A 113 30.70 8.05 27.25
C LEU A 113 31.94 8.67 27.93
N PRO A 114 32.45 9.84 27.52
CA PRO A 114 33.58 10.47 28.23
C PRO A 114 33.27 10.79 29.70
N VAL A 115 31.99 11.03 30.04
CA VAL A 115 31.56 11.22 31.42
C VAL A 115 31.64 9.89 32.17
N LEU A 116 31.21 8.78 31.56
CA LEU A 116 31.37 7.44 32.11
C LEU A 116 32.84 7.13 32.40
N ASP A 117 33.73 7.39 31.43
CA ASP A 117 35.17 7.17 31.56
C ASP A 117 35.76 7.98 32.73
N ASN A 118 35.28 9.22 32.93
CA ASN A 118 35.68 10.04 34.06
C ASN A 118 35.20 9.47 35.39
N PHE A 119 33.99 8.90 35.45
CA PHE A 119 33.55 8.14 36.61
C PHE A 119 34.53 6.98 36.85
N GLU A 120 34.75 6.09 35.89
CA GLU A 120 35.63 4.93 36.09
C GLU A 120 37.06 5.31 36.52
N ARG A 121 37.60 6.38 35.93
CA ARG A 121 38.91 6.94 36.36
C ARG A 121 38.87 7.44 37.80
N ALA A 122 37.83 8.16 38.21
CA ALA A 122 37.68 8.63 39.58
C ALA A 122 37.56 7.44 40.56
N LYS A 123 36.76 6.42 40.21
CA LYS A 123 36.61 5.19 41.02
C LYS A 123 37.95 4.52 41.29
N ALA A 124 38.85 4.49 40.32
CA ALA A 124 40.20 3.91 40.47
C ALA A 124 41.14 4.75 41.35
N GLN A 125 40.84 6.05 41.54
CA GLN A 125 41.71 7.00 42.26
C GLN A 125 41.21 7.34 43.66
N ILE A 126 39.93 7.11 43.97
CA ILE A 126 39.36 7.33 45.30
C ILE A 126 40.07 6.44 46.32
N LYS A 127 40.72 7.07 47.30
CA LYS A 127 41.22 6.44 48.51
C LYS A 127 40.38 6.94 49.67
N VAL A 128 39.79 6.02 50.41
CA VAL A 128 38.97 6.33 51.58
C VAL A 128 39.83 6.11 52.82
N GLU A 129 40.09 7.17 53.58
CA GLU A 129 40.90 7.13 54.80
C GLU A 129 40.08 7.54 56.04
N THR A 130 38.94 8.21 55.83
CA THR A 130 38.05 8.71 56.89
C THR A 130 36.59 8.30 56.68
N GLU A 131 35.78 8.25 57.76
CA GLU A 131 34.33 7.98 57.68
C GLU A 131 33.57 9.03 56.83
N GLY A 132 34.07 10.27 56.79
CA GLY A 132 33.49 11.33 55.95
C GLY A 132 33.66 11.03 54.45
N GLU A 133 34.85 10.58 54.06
CA GLU A 133 35.15 10.16 52.68
C GLU A 133 34.39 8.88 52.29
N GLU A 134 34.14 7.98 53.24
CA GLU A 134 33.34 6.78 52.99
C GLU A 134 31.91 7.13 52.56
N LYS A 135 31.27 8.10 53.23
CA LYS A 135 29.94 8.59 52.85
C LYS A 135 29.91 9.22 51.45
N ILE A 136 30.97 9.94 51.09
CA ILE A 136 31.12 10.52 49.75
C ILE A 136 31.27 9.41 48.71
N ASN A 137 32.12 8.41 48.97
CA ASN A 137 32.33 7.27 48.08
C ASN A 137 31.04 6.47 47.86
N ASN A 138 30.26 6.22 48.91
CA ASN A 138 28.97 5.53 48.79
C ASN A 138 27.95 6.30 47.94
N SER A 139 27.92 7.63 48.10
CA SER A 139 27.06 8.50 47.29
C SER A 139 27.49 8.49 45.83
N TYR A 140 28.80 8.57 45.58
CA TYR A 140 29.40 8.47 44.26
C TYR A 140 29.07 7.13 43.57
N GLN A 141 29.23 5.99 44.27
CA GLN A 141 28.88 4.67 43.73
C GLN A 141 27.39 4.55 43.39
N SER A 142 26.53 5.16 44.20
CA SER A 142 25.09 5.19 43.95
C SER A 142 24.75 5.93 42.65
N ILE A 143 25.39 7.08 42.40
CA ILE A 143 25.20 7.87 41.17
C ILE A 143 25.75 7.10 39.96
N TYR A 144 26.94 6.50 40.07
CA TYR A 144 27.50 5.67 38.99
C TYR A 144 26.58 4.51 38.63
N LYS A 145 26.03 3.80 39.63
CA LYS A 145 25.09 2.70 39.41
C LYS A 145 23.82 3.17 38.69
N GLN A 146 23.23 4.28 39.12
CA GLN A 146 22.06 4.85 38.45
C GLN A 146 22.35 5.22 37.00
N PHE A 147 23.54 5.76 36.73
CA PHE A 147 23.94 6.11 35.38
C PHE A 147 24.06 4.87 34.47
N ILE A 148 24.67 3.78 34.97
CA ILE A 148 24.72 2.49 34.26
C ILE A 148 23.32 1.92 34.03
N GLU A 149 22.43 1.99 35.03
CA GLU A 149 21.04 1.54 34.89
C GLU A 149 20.29 2.31 33.80
N ILE A 150 20.53 3.63 33.67
CA ILE A 150 19.97 4.45 32.59
C ILE A 150 20.50 3.99 31.23
N LEU A 151 21.82 3.79 31.08
CA LEU A 151 22.41 3.30 29.82
C LEU A 151 21.84 1.92 29.42
N ASN A 152 21.73 1.00 30.37
CA ASN A 152 21.12 -0.32 30.13
C ASN A 152 19.64 -0.18 29.69
N SER A 153 18.88 0.75 30.29
CA SER A 153 17.50 1.01 29.88
C SER A 153 17.36 1.58 28.46
N LEU A 154 18.42 2.24 27.98
CA LEU A 154 18.55 2.73 26.60
C LEU A 154 19.06 1.65 25.64
N GLY A 155 19.26 0.41 26.10
CA GLY A 155 19.76 -0.71 25.30
C GLY A 155 21.26 -0.70 25.06
N VAL A 156 22.01 0.08 25.84
CA VAL A 156 23.47 0.17 25.76
C VAL A 156 24.06 -0.84 26.73
N GLU A 157 24.81 -1.80 26.22
CA GLU A 157 25.48 -2.82 27.02
C GLU A 157 27.01 -2.69 26.90
N PRO A 158 27.76 -2.94 27.98
CA PRO A 158 29.22 -3.00 27.93
C PRO A 158 29.69 -4.15 27.04
N VAL A 159 30.67 -3.91 26.19
CA VAL A 159 31.33 -4.98 25.41
C VAL A 159 32.34 -5.70 26.32
N GLU A 160 32.21 -7.02 26.46
CA GLU A 160 33.15 -7.84 27.25
C GLU A 160 34.50 -7.96 26.53
N THR A 161 35.51 -7.23 27.00
CA THR A 161 36.83 -7.17 26.36
C THR A 161 37.89 -8.06 27.03
N VAL A 162 37.70 -8.45 28.30
CA VAL A 162 38.71 -9.23 29.04
C VAL A 162 38.60 -10.71 28.70
N GLY A 163 39.56 -11.24 27.94
CA GLY A 163 39.68 -12.67 27.61
C GLY A 163 39.10 -13.08 26.25
N ASN A 164 38.46 -12.16 25.53
CA ASN A 164 37.96 -12.39 24.17
C ASN A 164 39.01 -11.97 23.12
N PRO A 165 39.08 -12.64 21.95
CA PRO A 165 39.88 -12.16 20.82
C PRO A 165 39.42 -10.75 20.43
N PHE A 166 40.37 -9.88 20.12
CA PHE A 166 40.05 -8.55 19.61
C PHE A 166 39.31 -8.66 18.27
N ASP A 167 38.08 -8.15 18.22
CA ASP A 167 37.30 -7.99 16.99
C ASP A 167 37.29 -6.50 16.61
N PRO A 168 37.88 -6.09 15.48
CA PRO A 168 37.91 -4.69 15.04
C PRO A 168 36.58 -4.21 14.42
N MET A 169 35.56 -5.06 14.31
CA MET A 169 34.24 -4.75 13.75
C MET A 169 33.22 -4.46 14.84
#